data_AF-A0A7C2TKW0-F1
#
_entry.id   AF-A0A7C2TKW0-F1
#
_cell.length_a   1.000
_cell.length_b   1.000
_cell.length_c   1.000
_cell.angle_alpha   90.00
_cell.angle_beta   90.00
_cell.angle_gamma   90.00
#
_symmetry.space_group_name_H-M   'P 1'
#
loop_
_entity.id
_entity.type
_entity.pdbx_description
1 polymer ?
#
loop_
_entity_poly.entity_id
_entity_poly.type
_entity_poly.pdbx_seq_one_letter_code
_entity_poly.pdbx_strand_id
1 'polypeptide(L)'
;MKKKNEKFDPDILVLSKNDILDFCDKVITKWGKDPEKHANHIFAMNAVKTSIFWTDEDSLKEIWNEILKWSYVLLYENAIAQGNEEDVDWSKIMKQVAKD
;
A
#
# COMPACT_ATOMS: atom_id res chain seq x y z
N MET A 1 -34.76 -6.07 -13.76
CA MET A 1 -33.46 -5.36 -13.69
C MET A 1 -32.48 -6.24 -12.91
N LYS A 2 -31.47 -6.81 -13.59
CA LYS A 2 -30.44 -7.63 -12.93
C LYS A 2 -29.41 -6.69 -12.28
N LYS A 3 -29.16 -6.85 -10.98
CA LYS A 3 -28.07 -6.19 -10.24
C LYS A 3 -26.75 -6.53 -10.92
N LYS A 4 -26.02 -5.52 -11.40
CA LYS A 4 -24.67 -5.68 -11.90
C LYS A 4 -23.78 -5.82 -10.67
N ASN A 5 -23.40 -7.06 -10.32
CA ASN A 5 -22.27 -7.29 -9.42
C ASN A 5 -21.05 -6.77 -10.17
N GLU A 6 -20.64 -5.54 -9.88
CA GLU A 6 -19.33 -5.04 -10.23
C GLU A 6 -18.33 -5.93 -9.49
N LYS A 7 -17.77 -6.89 -10.24
CA LYS A 7 -16.72 -7.78 -9.75
C LYS A 7 -15.59 -6.89 -9.25
N PHE A 8 -15.30 -6.99 -7.96
CA PHE A 8 -14.00 -6.59 -7.43
C PHE A 8 -12.95 -7.40 -8.20
N ASP A 9 -12.17 -6.71 -9.03
CA ASP A 9 -11.06 -7.29 -9.77
C ASP A 9 -9.78 -6.97 -8.98
N PRO A 10 -9.14 -7.97 -8.33
CA PRO A 10 -7.97 -7.74 -7.49
C PRO A 10 -6.75 -7.24 -8.28
N ASP A 11 -6.77 -7.33 -9.61
CA ASP A 11 -5.72 -6.81 -10.48
C ASP A 11 -5.94 -5.35 -10.89
N ILE A 12 -7.15 -4.82 -10.70
CA ILE A 12 -7.50 -3.44 -11.02
C ILE A 12 -7.36 -2.57 -9.77
N LEU A 13 -6.33 -1.72 -9.77
CA LEU A 13 -6.15 -0.74 -8.72
C LEU A 13 -7.22 0.36 -8.84
N VAL A 14 -8.18 0.37 -7.90
CA VAL A 14 -9.18 1.44 -7.76
C VAL A 14 -8.63 2.53 -6.84
N LEU A 15 -7.53 3.17 -7.26
CA LEU A 15 -6.87 4.25 -6.54
C LEU A 15 -6.72 5.45 -7.48
N SER A 16 -7.14 6.63 -7.03
CA SER A 16 -6.94 7.88 -7.78
C SER A 16 -5.63 8.56 -7.36
N LYS A 17 -5.10 9.45 -8.21
CA LYS A 17 -3.99 10.34 -7.80
C LYS A 17 -4.29 11.08 -6.51
N ASN A 18 -5.52 11.56 -6.34
CA ASN A 18 -5.90 12.32 -5.15
C ASN A 18 -5.86 11.46 -3.88
N ASP A 19 -6.23 10.19 -3.96
CA ASP A 19 -6.12 9.28 -2.81
C ASP A 19 -4.66 9.10 -2.35
N ILE A 20 -3.73 9.04 -3.32
CA ILE A 20 -2.30 8.94 -3.04
C ILE A 20 -1.75 10.24 -2.46
N LEU A 21 -2.15 11.40 -3.00
CA LEU A 21 -1.77 12.71 -2.46
C LEU A 21 -2.28 12.90 -1.02
N ASP A 22 -3.54 12.51 -0.75
CA ASP A 22 -4.14 12.53 0.57
C ASP A 22 -3.40 11.62 1.56
N PHE A 23 -2.93 10.46 1.09
CA PHE A 23 -2.06 9.59 1.88
C PHE A 23 -0.75 10.30 2.26
N CYS A 24 -0.06 10.91 1.30
CA CYS A 24 1.16 11.67 1.56
C CYS A 24 0.92 12.80 2.59
N ASP A 25 -0.19 13.53 2.46
CA ASP A 25 -0.54 14.61 3.39
C ASP A 25 -0.82 14.11 4.81
N LYS A 26 -1.49 12.97 4.95
CA LYS A 26 -1.69 12.32 6.26
C LYS A 26 -0.36 11.92 6.90
N VAL A 27 0.59 11.41 6.12
CA VAL A 27 1.92 11.03 6.62
C VAL A 27 2.72 12.27 7.04
N ILE A 28 2.75 13.31 6.22
CA ILE A 28 3.41 14.58 6.54
C ILE A 28 2.80 15.19 7.81
N THR A 29 1.47 15.21 7.92
CA THR A 29 0.76 15.73 9.11
C THR A 29 1.09 14.92 10.36
N LYS A 30 1.18 13.60 10.24
CA LYS A 30 1.56 12.72 11.35
C LYS A 30 2.97 13.04 11.87
N TRP A 31 3.94 13.18 10.98
CA TRP A 31 5.33 13.47 11.35
C TRP A 31 5.56 14.92 11.76
N GLY A 32 4.78 15.85 11.22
CA GLY A 32 4.82 17.27 11.56
C GLY A 32 4.44 17.58 13.02
N LYS A 33 3.90 16.60 13.77
CA LYS A 33 3.69 16.73 15.23
C LYS A 33 5.00 16.76 16.04
N ASP A 34 6.10 16.22 15.48
CA ASP A 34 7.45 16.26 16.07
C ASP A 34 8.48 16.45 14.93
N PRO A 35 8.58 17.68 14.40
CA PRO A 35 9.34 17.95 13.18
C PRO A 35 10.85 17.86 13.40
N GLU A 36 11.35 18.09 14.61
CA GLU A 36 12.79 17.98 14.92
C GLU A 36 13.29 16.54 14.77
N LYS A 37 12.48 15.55 15.17
CA LYS A 37 12.82 14.12 15.01
C LYS A 37 12.57 13.58 13.61
N HIS A 38 11.70 14.23 12.82
CA HIS A 38 11.24 13.70 11.54
C HIS A 38 11.55 14.59 10.34
N ALA A 39 12.40 15.60 10.48
CA ALA A 39 12.70 16.56 9.41
C ALA A 39 13.07 15.88 8.08
N ASN A 40 13.96 14.87 8.13
CA ASN A 40 14.36 14.11 6.95
C ASN A 40 13.22 13.27 6.35
N HIS A 41 12.36 12.69 7.18
CA HIS A 41 11.20 11.92 6.72
C HIS A 41 10.16 12.83 6.05
N ILE A 42 9.91 14.01 6.62
CA ILE A 42 9.00 15.02 6.06
C ILE A 42 9.56 15.51 4.72
N PHE A 43 10.86 15.79 4.63
CA PHE A 43 11.49 16.19 3.38
C PHE A 43 11.35 15.10 2.29
N ALA A 44 11.69 13.85 2.62
CA ALA A 44 11.56 12.72 1.69
C ALA A 44 10.11 12.51 1.25
N MET A 45 9.14 12.60 2.16
CA MET A 45 7.73 12.44 1.81
C MET A 45 7.19 13.59 0.95
N ASN A 46 7.67 14.82 1.15
CA ASN A 46 7.35 15.92 0.24
C ASN A 46 7.90 15.68 -1.17
N ALA A 47 9.09 15.08 -1.30
CA ALA A 47 9.63 14.69 -2.60
C ALA A 47 8.77 13.61 -3.27
N VAL A 48 8.33 12.59 -2.52
CA VAL A 48 7.38 11.57 -3.00
C VAL A 48 6.05 12.22 -3.43
N LYS A 49 5.46 13.07 -2.58
CA LYS A 49 4.22 13.80 -2.92
C LYS A 49 4.38 14.59 -4.22
N THR A 50 5.52 15.25 -4.40
CA THR A 50 5.82 16.02 -5.60
C THR A 50 5.90 15.14 -6.84
N SER A 51 6.57 13.97 -6.77
CA SER A 51 6.61 13.06 -7.93
C SER A 51 5.22 12.55 -8.32
N ILE A 52 4.37 12.22 -7.34
CA ILE A 52 2.96 11.85 -7.56
C ILE A 52 2.19 12.97 -8.25
N PHE A 53 2.34 14.21 -7.78
CA PHE A 53 1.65 15.36 -8.35
C PHE A 53 1.95 15.52 -9.85
N TRP A 54 3.23 15.38 -10.24
CA TRP A 54 3.69 15.56 -11.62
C TRP A 54 3.44 14.37 -12.55
N THR A 55 3.28 13.16 -12.03
CA THR A 55 3.06 11.94 -12.84
C THR A 55 1.62 11.89 -13.35
N ASP A 56 1.36 11.51 -14.59
CA ASP A 56 -0.02 11.38 -15.09
C ASP A 56 -0.80 10.24 -14.40
N GLU A 57 -2.13 10.28 -14.48
CA GLU A 57 -3.03 9.37 -13.75
C GLU A 57 -2.79 7.89 -14.11
N ASP A 58 -2.61 7.58 -15.40
CA ASP A 58 -2.51 6.20 -15.89
C ASP A 58 -1.15 5.61 -15.49
N SER A 59 -0.06 6.34 -15.74
CA SER A 59 1.29 5.93 -15.29
C SER A 59 1.34 5.76 -13.77
N LEU A 60 0.70 6.66 -13.01
CA LEU A 60 0.68 6.59 -11.55
C LEU A 60 -0.04 5.32 -11.09
N LYS A 61 -1.17 4.97 -11.70
CA LYS A 61 -1.90 3.75 -11.35
C LYS A 61 -1.08 2.49 -11.61
N GLU A 62 -0.38 2.40 -12.74
CA GLU A 62 0.47 1.26 -13.04
C GLU A 62 1.60 1.12 -12.02
N ILE A 63 2.33 2.22 -11.75
CA ILE A 63 3.44 2.23 -10.79
C ILE A 63 2.95 1.84 -9.38
N TRP A 64 1.86 2.44 -8.92
CA TRP A 64 1.33 2.16 -7.59
C TRP A 64 0.73 0.76 -7.47
N ASN A 65 0.20 0.20 -8.56
CA ASN A 65 -0.27 -1.18 -8.59
C ASN A 65 0.91 -2.14 -8.33
N GLU A 66 2.04 -1.95 -9.01
CA GLU A 66 3.25 -2.74 -8.81
C GLU A 66 3.79 -2.62 -7.37
N ILE A 67 3.86 -1.39 -6.83
CA ILE A 67 4.29 -1.16 -5.44
C ILE A 67 3.39 -1.90 -4.46
N LEU A 68 2.06 -1.79 -4.63
CA LEU A 68 1.10 -2.40 -3.71
C LEU A 68 1.13 -3.92 -3.80
N LYS A 69 1.18 -4.50 -5.00
CA LYS A 69 1.33 -5.95 -5.22
C LYS A 69 2.58 -6.49 -4.54
N TRP A 70 3.72 -5.84 -4.75
CA TRP A 70 4.98 -6.21 -4.09
C TRP A 70 4.87 -6.11 -2.57
N SER A 71 4.31 -5.01 -2.05
CA SER A 71 4.17 -4.80 -0.60
C SER A 71 3.26 -5.85 0.06
N TYR A 72 2.19 -6.27 -0.62
CA TYR A 72 1.29 -7.32 -0.13
C TYR A 72 2.01 -8.66 -0.01
N VAL A 73 2.76 -9.07 -1.04
CA VAL A 73 3.57 -10.30 -1.01
C VAL A 73 4.57 -10.25 0.14
N LEU A 74 5.29 -9.13 0.29
CA LEU A 74 6.27 -8.96 1.36
C LEU A 74 5.64 -9.05 2.76
N LEU A 75 4.48 -8.43 2.97
CA LEU A 75 3.76 -8.50 4.24
C LEU A 75 3.27 -9.92 4.54
N TYR A 76 2.78 -10.62 3.52
CA TYR A 76 2.37 -12.02 3.63
C TYR A 76 3.54 -12.94 4.00
N GLU A 77 4.69 -12.80 3.31
CA GLU A 77 5.91 -13.56 3.59
C GLU A 77 6.43 -13.29 5.01
N ASN A 78 6.46 -12.02 5.43
CA ASN A 78 6.87 -11.64 6.78
C ASN A 78 5.94 -12.22 7.85
N ALA A 79 4.62 -12.20 7.63
CA ALA A 79 3.65 -12.79 8.56
C ALA A 79 3.85 -14.31 8.69
N ILE A 80 4.15 -15.01 7.58
CA ILE A 80 4.47 -16.44 7.62
C ILE A 80 5.78 -16.69 8.39
N ALA A 81 6.81 -15.89 8.15
CA ALA A 81 8.09 -16.03 8.83
C ALA A 81 7.90 -15.89 10.36
N GLN A 82 7.20 -14.84 10.80
CA GLN A 82 6.85 -14.64 12.22
C GLN A 82 6.04 -15.82 12.79
N GLY A 83 5.01 -16.28 12.08
CA GLY A 83 4.19 -17.40 12.55
C GLY A 83 4.94 -18.73 12.64
N ASN A 84 5.96 -18.96 11.81
CA ASN A 84 6.82 -20.14 11.91
C ASN A 84 7.83 -20.03 13.07
N GLU A 85 8.30 -18.82 13.39
CA GLU A 85 9.18 -18.57 14.54
C GLU A 85 8.41 -18.66 15.87
N GLU A 86 7.15 -18.25 15.90
CA GLU A 86 6.29 -18.23 17.09
C GLU A 86 5.48 -19.52 17.31
N ASP A 87 5.63 -20.54 16.46
CA ASP A 87 4.91 -21.84 16.50
C ASP A 87 3.37 -21.69 16.57
N VAL A 88 2.82 -20.69 15.88
CA VAL A 88 1.38 -20.40 15.88
C VAL A 88 0.75 -20.90 14.57
N ASP A 89 -0.24 -21.79 14.69
CA ASP A 89 -0.92 -22.54 13.60
C ASP A 89 -1.61 -21.66 12.51
N TRP A 90 -1.57 -20.32 12.65
CA TRP A 90 -2.10 -19.37 11.67
C TRP A 90 -1.31 -19.35 10.35
N SER A 91 0.01 -19.63 10.39
CA SER A 91 0.85 -19.67 9.16
C SER A 91 0.39 -20.76 8.18
N LYS A 92 -0.21 -21.83 8.70
CA LYS A 92 -0.76 -22.95 7.94
C LYS A 92 -2.05 -22.57 7.22
N ILE A 93 -2.90 -21.79 7.88
CA ILE A 93 -4.17 -21.26 7.32
C ILE A 93 -3.87 -20.25 6.20
N MET A 94 -2.92 -19.34 6.42
CA MET A 94 -2.55 -18.33 5.42
C MET A 94 -1.96 -18.95 4.15
N LYS A 95 -1.12 -19.99 4.27
CA LYS A 95 -0.59 -20.78 3.14
C LYS A 95 -1.67 -21.50 2.32
N GLN A 96 -2.82 -21.76 2.91
CA GLN A 96 -3.93 -22.43 2.26
C GLN A 96 -4.78 -21.45 1.45
N VAL A 97 -4.93 -20.22 1.94
CA VAL A 97 -5.65 -19.12 1.26
C VAL A 97 -4.85 -18.56 0.07
N ALA A 98 -3.52 -18.56 0.11
CA ALA A 98 -2.70 -18.08 -1.01
C ALA A 98 -2.57 -19.06 -2.20
N LYS A 99 -3.19 -20.24 -2.13
CA LYS A 99 -3.14 -21.27 -3.18
C LYS A 99 -4.39 -21.34 -4.05
N ASP A 100 -5.43 -20.57 -3.74
CA ASP A 100 -6.68 -20.45 -4.50
C ASP A 100 -6.75 -19.09 -5.23
#